data_AF-A0ABD0QK61-F1
#
_entry.id   AF-A0ABD0QK61-F1
#
_cell.length_a   1.000
_cell.length_b   1.000
_cell.length_c   1.000
_cell.angle_alpha   90.00
_cell.angle_beta   90.00
_cell.angle_gamma   90.00
#
_symmetry.space_group_name_H-M   'P 1'
#
loop_
_entity.id
_entity.type
_entity.pdbx_description
1 polymer ?
#
loop_
_entity_poly.entity_id
_entity_poly.type
_entity_poly.pdbx_seq_one_letter_code
_entity_poly.pdbx_strand_id
1 'polypeptide(L)'
;MDVVTRWNSSLDMIERYLEQQQAIAAALLSSEVRRNAREIDNLDAADIADAEDIVKLLTPLKKATTVLCDESRPTISLIMPLKHMIQ
;
A
#
# COMPACT_ATOMS: atom_id res chain seq x y z
N MET A 1 -23.40 -2.54 0.53
CA MET A 1 -23.04 -1.23 1.10
C MET A 1 -21.62 -0.95 0.67
N ASP A 2 -21.37 0.20 0.06
CA ASP A 2 -20.02 0.60 -0.33
C ASP A 2 -19.27 0.98 0.95
N VAL A 3 -18.19 0.27 1.28
CA VAL A 3 -17.35 0.59 2.43
C VAL A 3 -16.30 1.55 1.92
N VAL A 4 -16.30 2.79 2.43
CA VAL A 4 -15.29 3.77 2.05
C VAL A 4 -13.92 3.16 2.29
N THR A 5 -13.15 2.96 1.21
CA THR A 5 -11.79 2.47 1.30
C THR A 5 -11.01 3.47 2.12
N ARG A 6 -10.47 3.04 3.26
CA ARG A 6 -9.73 3.91 4.18
C ARG A 6 -8.56 4.55 3.40
N TRP A 7 -8.22 5.80 3.71
CA TRP A 7 -7.22 6.60 2.98
C TRP A 7 -5.86 5.91 2.74
N ASN A 8 -5.52 4.90 3.52
CA ASN A 8 -4.25 4.16 3.45
C ASN A 8 -4.34 2.81 2.73
N SER A 9 -5.53 2.39 2.28
CA SER A 9 -5.77 1.03 1.74
C SER A 9 -4.92 0.68 0.52
N SER A 10 -4.68 1.62 -0.39
CA SER A 10 -3.79 1.40 -1.54
C SER A 10 -2.33 1.16 -1.11
N LEU A 11 -1.84 1.93 -0.14
CA LEU A 11 -0.49 1.71 0.42
C LEU A 11 -0.43 0.37 1.16
N ASP A 12 -1.43 0.07 1.99
CA ASP A 12 -1.52 -1.21 2.71
C ASP A 12 -1.48 -2.39 1.74
N MET A 13 -2.17 -2.29 0.60
CA MET A 13 -2.18 -3.31 -0.44
C MET A 13 -0.80 -3.49 -1.08
N ILE A 14 -0.10 -2.40 -1.42
CA ILE A 14 1.22 -2.46 -2.04
C ILE A 14 2.25 -3.03 -1.04
N GLU A 15 2.25 -2.58 0.22
CA GLU A 15 3.09 -3.15 1.28
C GLU A 15 2.85 -4.66 1.42
N ARG A 16 1.57 -5.07 1.46
CA ARG A 16 1.19 -6.48 1.54
C ARG A 16 1.68 -7.30 0.35
N TYR A 17 1.58 -6.74 -0.85
CA TYR A 17 2.04 -7.36 -2.09
C TYR A 17 3.56 -7.57 -2.07
N LEU A 18 4.34 -6.53 -1.77
CA LEU A 18 5.81 -6.62 -1.71
C LEU A 18 6.27 -7.68 -0.71
N GLU A 19 5.64 -7.74 0.46
CA GLU A 19 5.92 -8.78 1.46
C GLU A 19 5.58 -10.21 1.00
N GLN A 20 4.60 -10.37 0.10
CA GLN A 20 4.10 -11.67 -0.37
C GLN A 20 4.51 -12.01 -1.81
N GLN A 21 5.37 -11.21 -2.44
CA GLN A 21 5.68 -11.29 -3.87
C GLN A 21 6.02 -12.72 -4.33
N GLN A 22 6.85 -13.44 -3.57
CA GLN A 22 7.23 -14.82 -3.90
C GLN A 22 6.07 -15.81 -3.80
N ALA A 23 5.23 -15.69 -2.77
CA ALA A 23 4.07 -16.56 -2.59
C ALA A 23 3.02 -16.30 -3.68
N ILE A 24 2.83 -15.04 -4.06
CA ILE A 24 1.95 -14.63 -5.16
C ILE A 24 2.48 -15.19 -6.47
N ALA A 25 3.77 -15.01 -6.78
CA ALA A 25 4.39 -15.56 -7.98
C ALA A 25 4.23 -17.08 -8.07
N ALA A 26 4.49 -17.81 -6.97
CA ALA A 26 4.30 -19.26 -6.92
C ALA A 26 2.84 -19.68 -7.17
N ALA A 27 1.88 -18.96 -6.57
CA ALA A 27 0.46 -19.21 -6.78
C ALA A 27 0.04 -18.97 -8.24
N LEU A 28 0.54 -17.91 -8.88
CA LEU A 28 0.26 -17.58 -10.29
C LEU A 28 0.91 -18.57 -11.27
N LEU A 29 1.98 -19.27 -10.85
CA LEU A 29 2.61 -20.34 -11.62
C LEU A 29 1.93 -21.72 -11.45
N SER A 30 1.01 -21.87 -10.49
CA SER A 30 0.31 -23.13 -10.24
C SER A 30 -0.53 -23.58 -11.45
N SER A 31 -0.64 -24.90 -11.64
CA SER A 31 -1.41 -25.48 -12.75
C SER A 31 -2.90 -25.14 -12.69
N GLU A 32 -3.43 -25.00 -11.48
CA GLU A 32 -4.83 -24.72 -11.20
C GLU A 32 -5.19 -23.30 -11.66
N VAL A 33 -4.29 -22.34 -11.44
CA VAL A 33 -4.47 -20.94 -11.82
C VAL A 33 -4.19 -20.74 -13.31
N ARG A 34 -3.09 -21.31 -13.83
CA ARG A 34 -2.71 -21.18 -15.25
C ARG A 34 -3.69 -21.82 -16.23
N ARG A 35 -4.39 -22.90 -15.84
CA ARG A 35 -5.40 -23.54 -16.72
C ARG A 35 -6.65 -22.69 -16.92
N ASN A 36 -6.95 -21.79 -15.98
CA ASN A 36 -8.20 -21.03 -15.95
C ASN A 36 -8.03 -19.56 -16.34
N ALA A 37 -6.79 -19.05 -16.43
CA ALA A 37 -6.50 -17.68 -16.82
C ALA A 37 -5.82 -17.63 -18.20
N ARG A 38 -6.40 -16.86 -19.14
CA ARG A 38 -5.68 -16.45 -20.35
C ARG A 38 -4.69 -15.36 -19.93
N GLU A 39 -3.40 -15.67 -20.03
CA GLU A 39 -2.26 -14.76 -19.83
C GLU A 39 -2.35 -13.91 -18.55
N ILE A 40 -1.80 -14.46 -17.47
CA ILE A 40 -1.55 -13.68 -16.26
C ILE A 40 -0.32 -12.83 -16.51
N ASP A 41 -0.55 -11.54 -16.73
CA ASP A 41 0.52 -10.56 -16.75
C ASP A 41 1.05 -10.37 -15.32
N ASN A 42 2.35 -10.55 -15.14
CA ASN A 42 3.01 -10.42 -13.86
C ASN A 42 3.76 -9.10 -13.84
N LEU A 43 3.79 -8.44 -12.68
CA LEU A 43 4.60 -7.26 -12.47
C LEU A 43 6.07 -7.56 -12.78
N ASP A 44 6.70 -6.66 -13.54
CA ASP A 44 8.10 -6.76 -13.90
C ASP A 44 9.00 -6.08 -12.87
N ALA A 45 10.32 -6.06 -13.10
CA ALA A 45 11.25 -5.47 -12.16
C ALA A 45 11.08 -3.95 -11.99
N ALA A 46 10.59 -3.24 -13.01
CA ALA A 46 10.32 -1.81 -12.93
C ALA A 46 9.06 -1.55 -12.09
N ASP A 47 8.00 -2.34 -12.29
CA ASP A 47 6.79 -2.25 -11.48
C ASP A 47 7.08 -2.47 -9.98
N ILE A 48 7.99 -3.41 -9.66
CA ILE A 48 8.41 -3.65 -8.26
C ILE A 48 9.19 -2.46 -7.71
N ALA A 49 10.12 -1.90 -8.48
CA ALA A 49 10.89 -0.74 -8.05
C ALA A 49 9.98 0.48 -7.81
N ASP A 50 9.03 0.72 -8.71
CA ASP A 50 8.02 1.78 -8.55
C ASP A 50 7.18 1.56 -7.29
N ALA A 51 6.76 0.31 -7.02
CA ALA A 51 6.03 -0.04 -5.80
C ALA A 51 6.84 0.24 -4.51
N GLU A 52 8.13 -0.12 -4.49
CA GLU A 52 9.03 0.17 -3.37
C GLU A 52 9.18 1.68 -3.13
N ASP A 53 9.35 2.46 -4.21
CA ASP A 53 9.46 3.91 -4.14
C ASP A 53 8.15 4.57 -3.67
N ILE A 54 7.00 4.08 -4.14
CA ILE A 54 5.68 4.52 -3.66
C ILE A 54 5.52 4.24 -2.17
N VAL A 55 5.90 3.05 -1.69
CA VAL A 55 5.82 2.69 -0.27
C VAL A 55 6.67 3.65 0.56
N LYS A 56 7.90 3.91 0.13
CA LYS A 56 8.80 4.85 0.79
C LYS A 56 8.23 6.26 0.83
N LEU A 57 7.66 6.73 -0.28
CA LEU A 57 7.08 8.08 -0.41
C LEU A 57 5.83 8.26 0.46
N LEU A 58 4.95 7.25 0.50
CA LEU A 58 3.66 7.37 1.16
C LEU A 58 3.69 6.95 2.65
N THR A 59 4.70 6.24 3.11
CA THR A 59 4.84 5.84 4.53
C THR A 59 4.74 7.03 5.50
N PRO A 60 5.42 8.17 5.29
CA PRO A 60 5.27 9.35 6.14
C PRO A 60 3.84 9.91 6.15
N LEU A 61 3.17 9.89 4.99
CA LEU A 61 1.79 10.36 4.86
C LEU A 61 0.82 9.45 5.62
N LYS A 62 0.97 8.13 5.52
CA LYS A 62 0.18 7.15 6.30
C LYS A 62 0.38 7.33 7.80
N LYS A 63 1.59 7.65 8.26
CA LYS A 63 1.85 7.97 9.68
C LYS A 63 1.13 9.26 10.09
N ALA A 64 1.24 10.32 9.29
CA ALA A 64 0.60 11.60 9.58
C ALA A 64 -0.93 11.49 9.60
N THR A 65 -1.54 10.81 8.63
CA THR A 65 -3.00 10.60 8.58
C THR A 65 -3.47 9.74 9.75
N THR A 66 -2.72 8.69 10.11
CA THR A 66 -3.02 7.85 11.29
C THR A 66 -3.03 8.69 12.57
N VAL A 67 -2.03 9.54 12.77
CA VAL A 67 -1.95 10.43 13.93
C VAL A 67 -3.10 11.43 13.95
N LEU A 68 -3.42 12.05 12.80
CA LEU A 68 -4.49 13.05 12.71
C LEU A 68 -5.89 12.46 12.90
N CYS A 69 -6.08 11.18 12.58
CA CYS A 69 -7.32 10.44 12.80
C CYS A 69 -7.47 9.85 14.21
N ASP A 70 -6.57 10.13 15.15
CA ASP A 70 -6.71 9.69 16.55
C ASP A 70 -7.84 10.45 17.24
N GLU A 71 -8.89 9.74 17.66
CA GLU A 71 -10.05 10.32 18.35
C GLU A 71 -9.85 10.39 19.88
N SER A 72 -8.82 9.71 20.42
CA SER A 72 -8.55 9.66 21.86
C SER A 72 -7.81 10.89 22.39
N ARG A 73 -7.22 11.71 21.48
CA ARG A 73 -6.40 12.87 21.80
C ARG A 73 -6.65 14.01 20.81
N PRO A 74 -6.63 15.30 21.21
CA PRO A 74 -6.75 16.40 20.25
C PRO A 74 -5.57 16.43 19.26
N THR A 75 -5.86 16.44 17.95
CA THR A 75 -4.84 16.37 16.89
C THR A 75 -4.65 17.68 16.11
N ILE A 76 -5.53 18.68 16.29
CA ILE A 76 -5.51 19.92 15.49
C ILE A 76 -4.19 20.71 15.61
N SER A 77 -3.57 20.70 16.79
CA SER A 77 -2.28 21.37 17.04
C SER A 77 -1.10 20.67 16.34
N LEU A 78 -1.28 19.43 15.86
CA LEU A 78 -0.26 18.65 15.17
C LEU A 78 -0.22 18.93 13.65
N ILE A 79 -1.24 19.57 13.07
CA ILE A 79 -1.33 19.82 11.63
C ILE A 79 -0.11 20.62 11.13
N MET A 80 0.22 21.73 11.79
CA MET A 80 1.35 22.58 11.38
C MET A 80 2.70 21.89 11.55
N PRO A 81 3.01 21.23 12.68
CA PRO A 81 4.22 20.41 12.81
C PRO A 81 4.34 19.32 11.74
N LEU A 82 3.28 18.54 11.51
CA LEU A 82 3.31 17.43 10.54
C LEU A 82 3.53 17.92 9.12
N LYS A 83 2.93 19.07 8.74
CA LYS A 83 3.16 19.70 7.44
C LYS A 83 4.65 20.00 7.21
N HIS A 84 5.34 20.56 8.19
CA HIS A 84 6.77 20.88 8.07
C HIS A 84 7.69 19.65 8.05
N MET A 85 7.22 18.49 8.51
CA MET A 85 8.00 17.24 8.46
C MET A 85 7.90 16.51 7.12
N ILE A 86 6.87 16.84 6.32
CA ILE A 86 6.58 16.20 5.03
C ILE A 86 7.10 17.05 3.85
N GLN A 87 7.29 18.37 4.04
CA GLN A 87 7.88 19.30 3.07
C GLN A 87 9.40 19.41 3.25
#